data_AF-A0A850EXG2-F1
#
_entry.id   AF-A0A850EXG2-F1
#
_cell.length_a   1.000
_cell.length_b   1.000
_cell.length_c   1.000
_cell.angle_alpha   90.00
_cell.angle_beta   90.00
_cell.angle_gamma   90.00
#
_symmetry.space_group_name_H-M   'P 1'
#
loop_
_entity.id
_entity.type
_entity.pdbx_description
1 polymer ?
#
loop_
_entity_poly.entity_id
_entity_poly.type
_entity_poly.pdbx_seq_one_letter_code
_entity_poly.pdbx_strand_id
1 'polypeptide(L)'
;MKTCKGATSAALSALLLSTTAGAASEPLDAGKAQIIRNAINVEDLVQINDNWIIGSSFSIENKPTGLYLFNIHDRKPQKVDWRQVRVTPDKAVFPDCPGAPNFARLSTHGLDYYRDAGRLYIVNHGGRESVEVFAISAENNARPTLSWQGCVVAPHNAWFDAVAGLSDNQMIISSLWDPTDAQRNPKLNAGKPVGGLYRWSPQEGFQPVKGSESLSGPNGVLATRDGKRVWIAAWAEKALVRIDTNGSAPRVHKTAVDYHPDNLRWSPDGRQIIAGGQATSLDTLFACLEDSAPVCPGINQRLDVLNPATMKTTPLLSATPIQGMNAGTGAILANGEYWLSSFKNNAIAVIPR
;
A
#
# COMPACT_ATOMS: atom_id res chain seq x y z
N MET A 1 -23.08 -80.57 2.72
CA MET A 1 -24.06 -79.96 3.64
C MET A 1 -23.68 -78.52 3.91
N LYS A 2 -24.62 -77.60 3.62
CA LYS A 2 -24.81 -76.21 4.09
C LYS A 2 -23.64 -75.20 4.06
N THR A 3 -23.86 -74.20 3.22
CA THR A 3 -23.23 -72.88 3.09
C THR A 3 -23.41 -72.00 4.33
N CYS A 4 -22.39 -71.22 4.69
CA CYS A 4 -22.52 -70.05 5.57
C CYS A 4 -21.93 -68.81 4.89
N LYS A 5 -22.77 -67.78 4.75
CA LYS A 5 -22.44 -66.42 4.31
C LYS A 5 -21.71 -65.69 5.43
N GLY A 6 -20.62 -64.99 5.11
CA GLY A 6 -20.02 -63.98 5.98
C GLY A 6 -20.01 -62.64 5.25
N ALA A 7 -20.78 -61.67 5.74
CA ALA A 7 -20.79 -60.29 5.26
C ALA A 7 -19.68 -59.51 5.98
N THR A 8 -18.74 -58.94 5.23
CA THR A 8 -17.73 -58.00 5.74
C THR A 8 -18.24 -56.57 5.60
N SER A 9 -18.56 -55.93 6.73
CA SER A 9 -18.77 -54.47 6.80
C SER A 9 -17.41 -53.77 6.74
N ALA A 10 -17.19 -52.96 5.70
CA ALA A 10 -16.08 -52.03 5.65
C ALA A 10 -16.48 -50.73 6.37
N ALA A 11 -15.79 -50.41 7.47
CA ALA A 11 -15.94 -49.12 8.14
C ALA A 11 -15.17 -48.05 7.35
N LEU A 12 -15.90 -47.07 6.81
CA LEU A 12 -15.32 -45.89 6.18
C LEU A 12 -14.94 -44.89 7.28
N SER A 13 -13.64 -44.77 7.60
CA SER A 13 -13.14 -43.68 8.45
C SER A 13 -13.13 -42.38 7.65
N ALA A 14 -14.10 -41.50 7.91
CA ALA A 14 -14.09 -40.15 7.39
C ALA A 14 -13.02 -39.32 8.12
N LEU A 15 -11.93 -38.99 7.42
CA LEU A 15 -11.00 -37.95 7.86
C LEU A 15 -11.73 -36.60 7.81
N LEU A 16 -12.12 -36.08 8.98
CA LEU A 16 -12.57 -34.70 9.13
C LEU A 16 -11.35 -33.79 8.95
N LEU A 17 -11.20 -33.22 7.76
CA LEU A 17 -10.33 -32.07 7.53
C LEU A 17 -10.91 -30.87 8.28
N SER A 18 -10.35 -30.58 9.45
CA SER A 18 -10.63 -29.38 10.22
C SER A 18 -10.17 -28.15 9.42
N THR A 19 -11.09 -27.53 8.70
CA THR A 19 -10.89 -26.18 8.15
C THR A 19 -10.88 -25.21 9.33
N THR A 20 -9.70 -24.87 9.85
CA THR A 20 -9.57 -23.74 10.77
C THR A 20 -9.90 -22.47 9.98
N ALA A 21 -11.16 -22.04 10.04
CA ALA A 21 -11.52 -20.68 9.74
C ALA A 21 -10.58 -19.78 10.56
N GLY A 22 -9.77 -18.96 9.89
CA GLY A 22 -8.89 -18.02 10.59
C GLY A 22 -9.74 -17.18 11.52
N ALA A 23 -9.41 -17.15 12.81
CA ALA A 23 -10.08 -16.31 13.78
C ALA A 23 -10.09 -14.87 13.24
N ALA A 24 -11.27 -14.24 13.24
CA ALA A 24 -11.38 -12.83 12.91
C ALA A 24 -10.46 -12.05 13.86
N SER A 25 -9.71 -11.08 13.33
CA SER A 25 -8.94 -10.16 14.17
C SER A 25 -9.90 -9.44 15.12
N GLU A 26 -9.59 -9.43 16.41
CA GLU A 26 -10.34 -8.61 17.36
C GLU A 26 -10.22 -7.13 16.97
N PRO A 27 -11.28 -6.32 17.18
CA PRO A 27 -11.21 -4.89 16.94
C PRO A 27 -10.13 -4.23 17.82
N LEU A 28 -9.35 -3.34 17.22
CA LEU A 28 -8.34 -2.53 17.87
C LEU A 28 -8.99 -1.44 18.73
N ASP A 29 -8.33 -1.15 19.86
CA ASP A 29 -8.72 -0.08 20.77
C ASP A 29 -7.85 1.17 20.51
N ALA A 30 -8.47 2.20 19.92
CA ALA A 30 -7.82 3.49 19.67
C ALA A 30 -7.27 4.14 20.95
N GLY A 31 -7.85 3.87 22.11
CA GLY A 31 -7.38 4.38 23.40
C GLY A 31 -6.04 3.79 23.85
N LYS A 32 -5.62 2.66 23.26
CA LYS A 32 -4.31 2.04 23.50
C LYS A 32 -3.22 2.52 22.53
N ALA A 33 -3.55 3.44 21.64
CA ALA A 33 -2.60 3.96 20.66
C ALA A 33 -1.43 4.69 21.36
N GLN A 34 -0.22 4.32 20.98
CA GLN A 34 1.01 5.00 21.38
C GLN A 34 1.53 5.83 20.22
N ILE A 35 1.84 7.10 20.49
CA ILE A 35 2.22 8.06 19.45
C ILE A 35 3.73 8.16 19.33
N ILE A 36 4.24 7.87 18.14
CA ILE A 36 5.63 8.08 17.77
C ILE A 36 5.74 9.43 17.05
N ARG A 37 6.30 10.42 17.74
CA ARG A 37 6.46 11.80 17.24
C ARG A 37 7.72 11.96 16.39
N ASN A 38 7.81 13.09 15.70
CA ASN A 38 8.95 13.48 14.83
C ASN A 38 9.07 12.60 13.58
N ALA A 39 7.92 12.11 13.10
CA ALA A 39 7.78 11.36 11.87
C ALA A 39 6.78 12.12 10.99
N ILE A 40 7.32 12.93 10.08
CA ILE A 40 6.52 13.90 9.30
C ILE A 40 5.88 13.19 8.11
N ASN A 41 4.56 13.34 7.98
CA ASN A 41 3.74 12.90 6.84
C ASN A 41 4.06 11.48 6.39
N VAL A 42 4.25 10.56 7.33
CA VAL A 42 4.59 9.18 7.00
C VAL A 42 3.36 8.53 6.44
N GLU A 43 3.29 8.50 5.11
CA GLU A 43 2.08 8.23 4.36
C GLU A 43 1.89 6.72 4.17
N ASP A 44 2.98 5.98 3.96
CA ASP A 44 2.94 4.54 3.76
C ASP A 44 4.11 3.83 4.49
N LEU A 45 3.98 2.54 4.77
CA LEU A 45 4.91 1.74 5.59
C LEU A 45 5.13 0.34 5.02
N VAL A 46 6.39 -0.14 4.99
CA VAL A 46 6.73 -1.56 4.76
C VAL A 46 7.68 -2.09 5.82
N GLN A 47 7.46 -3.33 6.22
CA GLN A 47 8.43 -4.06 7.03
C GLN A 47 9.53 -4.66 6.15
N ILE A 48 10.79 -4.29 6.42
CA ILE A 48 11.94 -4.81 5.70
C ILE A 48 12.42 -6.13 6.31
N ASN A 49 12.53 -6.18 7.63
CA ASN A 49 12.93 -7.36 8.40
C ASN A 49 12.33 -7.31 9.81
N ASP A 50 12.71 -8.22 10.71
CA ASP A 50 12.12 -8.32 12.05
C ASP A 50 12.38 -7.09 12.94
N ASN A 51 13.38 -6.29 12.57
CA ASN A 51 13.83 -5.14 13.36
C ASN A 51 13.47 -3.79 12.73
N TRP A 52 13.21 -3.73 11.42
CA TRP A 52 13.16 -2.46 10.69
C TRP A 52 11.95 -2.32 9.77
N ILE A 53 11.33 -1.15 9.86
CA ILE A 53 10.28 -0.65 8.97
C ILE A 53 10.84 0.55 8.20
N ILE A 54 10.48 0.67 6.92
CA ILE A 54 10.64 1.88 6.12
C ILE A 54 9.28 2.55 6.00
N GLY A 55 9.25 3.86 6.23
CA GLY A 55 8.09 4.70 5.92
C GLY A 55 8.42 5.76 4.89
N SER A 56 7.48 6.04 3.99
CA SER A 56 7.54 7.21 3.13
C SER A 56 7.33 8.49 3.93
N SER A 57 7.48 9.63 3.28
CA SER A 57 7.16 10.93 3.83
C SER A 57 6.72 11.81 2.67
N PHE A 58 5.43 12.13 2.65
CA PHE A 58 4.78 12.78 1.52
C PHE A 58 4.65 14.30 1.71
N SER A 59 4.77 15.06 0.63
CA SER A 59 4.48 16.49 0.61
C SER A 59 4.03 16.98 -0.77
N ILE A 60 3.01 17.83 -0.77
CA ILE A 60 2.44 18.47 -1.98
C ILE A 60 3.17 19.79 -2.32
N GLU A 61 3.88 20.41 -1.37
CA GLU A 61 4.39 21.79 -1.50
C GLU A 61 5.85 21.91 -1.94
N ASN A 62 6.43 20.90 -2.62
CA ASN A 62 7.87 20.86 -2.93
C ASN A 62 8.79 21.01 -1.69
N LYS A 63 8.25 20.83 -0.47
CA LYS A 63 9.05 20.78 0.75
C LYS A 63 9.77 19.43 0.79
N PRO A 64 11.11 19.39 0.90
CA PRO A 64 11.86 18.15 0.97
C PRO A 64 11.39 17.21 2.08
N THR A 65 10.64 16.19 1.71
CA THR A 65 10.41 15.03 2.55
C THR A 65 11.40 13.94 2.16
N GLY A 66 11.12 12.66 2.45
CA GLY A 66 12.09 11.60 2.24
C GLY A 66 11.63 10.30 2.85
N LEU A 67 12.55 9.48 3.35
CA LEU A 67 12.21 8.21 3.99
C LEU A 67 12.55 8.24 5.47
N TYR A 68 11.78 7.50 6.25
CA TYR A 68 12.07 7.19 7.64
C TYR A 68 12.40 5.71 7.79
N LEU A 69 13.37 5.42 8.66
CA LEU A 69 13.61 4.11 9.24
C LEU A 69 13.06 4.10 10.65
N PHE A 70 12.33 3.05 10.99
CA PHE A 70 11.88 2.80 12.36
C PHE A 70 12.48 1.48 12.82
N ASN A 71 13.13 1.50 13.98
CA ASN A 71 13.43 0.26 14.68
C ASN A 71 12.18 -0.17 15.44
N ILE A 72 11.74 -1.40 15.23
CA ILE A 72 10.48 -1.92 15.77
C ILE A 72 10.51 -1.98 17.30
N HIS A 73 11.68 -2.25 17.89
CA HIS A 73 11.81 -2.46 19.34
C HIS A 73 11.88 -1.15 20.12
N ASP A 74 12.61 -0.15 19.62
CA ASP A 74 12.74 1.13 20.30
C ASP A 74 11.77 2.22 19.79
N ARG A 75 11.08 1.95 18.68
CA ARG A 75 10.09 2.81 18.04
C ARG A 75 10.60 4.20 17.66
N LYS A 76 11.90 4.35 17.42
CA LYS A 76 12.49 5.65 17.09
C LYS A 76 12.46 5.92 15.58
N PRO A 77 11.85 7.04 15.15
CA PRO A 77 11.94 7.47 13.77
C PRO A 77 13.35 8.00 13.47
N GLN A 78 13.88 7.63 12.32
CA GLN A 78 15.18 8.08 11.87
C GLN A 78 15.10 8.44 10.39
N LYS A 79 15.29 9.71 10.06
CA LYS A 79 15.30 10.14 8.66
C LYS A 79 16.49 9.49 7.93
N VAL A 80 16.25 8.95 6.74
CA VAL A 80 17.32 8.43 5.88
C VAL A 80 18.26 9.57 5.51
N ASP A 81 19.57 9.37 5.72
CA ASP A 81 20.60 10.29 5.23
C ASP A 81 20.91 9.95 3.77
N TRP A 82 20.40 10.77 2.87
CA TRP A 82 20.58 10.60 1.43
C TRP A 82 22.03 10.64 0.96
N ARG A 83 22.97 11.17 1.77
CA ARG A 83 24.41 11.14 1.46
C ARG A 83 25.01 9.74 1.56
N GLN A 84 24.33 8.83 2.27
CA GLN A 84 24.76 7.44 2.45
C GLN A 84 24.17 6.50 1.40
N VAL A 85 23.22 6.98 0.59
CA VAL A 85 22.61 6.18 -0.47
C VAL A 85 23.59 6.06 -1.62
N ARG A 86 23.88 4.81 -2.01
CA ARG A 86 24.74 4.53 -3.16
C ARG A 86 23.94 4.73 -4.45
N VAL A 87 24.61 5.17 -5.51
CA VAL A 87 24.02 5.25 -6.85
C VAL A 87 24.65 4.13 -7.68
N THR A 88 23.87 3.09 -7.95
CA THR A 88 24.29 1.89 -8.67
C THR A 88 23.27 1.56 -9.78
N PRO A 89 23.26 2.34 -10.88
CA PRO A 89 22.21 2.25 -11.89
C PRO A 89 22.19 0.87 -12.58
N ASP A 90 21.01 0.26 -12.65
CA ASP A 90 20.72 -0.95 -13.42
C ASP A 90 20.08 -0.57 -14.75
N LYS A 91 20.94 -0.19 -15.71
CA LYS A 91 20.51 0.25 -17.06
C LYS A 91 19.91 -0.87 -17.90
N ALA A 92 20.12 -2.13 -17.53
CA ALA A 92 19.51 -3.26 -18.22
C ALA A 92 18.02 -3.35 -17.90
N VAL A 93 17.65 -3.06 -16.65
CA VAL A 93 16.25 -3.04 -16.21
C VAL A 93 15.59 -1.69 -16.48
N PHE A 94 16.30 -0.58 -16.26
CA PHE A 94 15.75 0.79 -16.38
C PHE A 94 16.48 1.61 -17.46
N PRO A 95 16.43 1.21 -18.75
CA PRO A 95 17.20 1.87 -19.81
C PRO A 95 16.77 3.33 -20.04
N ASP A 96 15.48 3.63 -19.84
CA ASP A 96 14.91 4.97 -20.08
C ASP A 96 15.00 5.91 -18.88
N CYS A 97 15.54 5.46 -17.75
CA CYS A 97 15.68 6.32 -16.58
C CYS A 97 16.76 7.40 -16.84
N PRO A 98 16.45 8.70 -16.75
CA PRO A 98 17.39 9.78 -17.07
C PRO A 98 18.52 9.94 -16.04
N GLY A 99 18.52 9.15 -14.96
CA GLY A 99 19.49 9.20 -13.88
C GLY A 99 18.85 9.35 -12.51
N ALA A 100 19.72 9.37 -11.49
CA ALA A 100 19.29 9.52 -10.10
C ALA A 100 18.58 10.86 -9.89
N PRO A 101 17.49 10.89 -9.09
CA PRO A 101 16.82 12.14 -8.76
C PRO A 101 17.70 12.97 -7.82
N ASN A 102 17.36 14.25 -7.64
CA ASN A 102 17.90 14.99 -6.51
C ASN A 102 17.26 14.44 -5.22
N PHE A 103 18.00 13.59 -4.50
CA PHE A 103 17.50 12.95 -3.28
C PHE A 103 17.02 13.94 -2.21
N ALA A 104 17.62 15.14 -2.16
CA ALA A 104 17.23 16.20 -1.24
C ALA A 104 15.91 16.89 -1.63
N ARG A 105 15.29 16.51 -2.75
CA ARG A 105 13.98 17.01 -3.19
C ARG A 105 12.91 15.94 -3.22
N LEU A 106 13.21 14.69 -2.85
CA LEU A 106 12.23 13.61 -2.90
C LEU A 106 10.99 13.95 -2.07
N SER A 107 9.84 13.63 -2.65
CA SER A 107 8.57 13.58 -1.95
C SER A 107 8.04 12.17 -2.15
N THR A 108 8.23 11.32 -1.14
CA THR A 108 7.94 9.88 -1.28
C THR A 108 6.51 9.59 -0.83
N HIS A 109 5.79 8.80 -1.61
CA HIS A 109 4.37 8.51 -1.41
C HIS A 109 4.18 7.00 -1.17
N GLY A 110 3.30 6.32 -1.92
CA GLY A 110 3.14 4.87 -1.81
C GLY A 110 4.43 4.11 -2.15
N LEU A 111 4.68 3.01 -1.43
CA LEU A 111 5.91 2.23 -1.56
C LEU A 111 5.67 0.73 -1.42
N ASP A 112 6.53 -0.10 -2.02
CA ASP A 112 6.46 -1.55 -1.88
C ASP A 112 7.85 -2.19 -1.81
N TYR A 113 7.99 -3.19 -0.95
CA TYR A 113 9.22 -3.96 -0.79
C TYR A 113 9.04 -5.37 -1.35
N TYR A 114 9.48 -5.54 -2.60
CA TYR A 114 9.49 -6.83 -3.27
C TYR A 114 10.65 -7.69 -2.77
N ARG A 115 10.35 -8.46 -1.73
CA ARG A 115 11.32 -9.24 -0.93
C ARG A 115 12.13 -10.23 -1.77
N ASP A 116 11.51 -10.88 -2.76
CA ASP A 116 12.18 -11.92 -3.57
C ASP A 116 13.38 -11.37 -4.36
N ALA A 117 13.37 -10.07 -4.70
CA ALA A 117 14.50 -9.40 -5.35
C ALA A 117 15.22 -8.40 -4.44
N GLY A 118 14.84 -8.30 -3.15
CA GLY A 118 15.41 -7.31 -2.22
C GLY A 118 15.25 -5.87 -2.72
N ARG A 119 14.13 -5.55 -3.38
CA ARG A 119 13.95 -4.27 -4.08
C ARG A 119 12.80 -3.47 -3.49
N LEU A 120 13.07 -2.19 -3.23
CA LEU A 120 12.12 -1.20 -2.77
C LEU A 120 11.73 -0.28 -3.94
N TYR A 121 10.43 -0.21 -4.21
CA TYR A 121 9.82 0.69 -5.19
C TYR A 121 9.12 1.81 -4.43
N ILE A 122 9.29 3.06 -4.89
CA ILE A 122 8.80 4.25 -4.16
C ILE A 122 8.24 5.25 -5.15
N VAL A 123 6.97 5.61 -5.02
CA VAL A 123 6.40 6.73 -5.77
C VAL A 123 7.05 8.03 -5.30
N ASN A 124 7.47 8.86 -6.25
CA ASN A 124 8.11 10.15 -6.02
C ASN A 124 7.40 11.27 -6.80
N HIS A 125 7.14 12.37 -6.09
CA HIS A 125 6.63 13.65 -6.63
C HIS A 125 7.66 14.78 -6.60
N GLY A 126 8.83 14.48 -6.04
CA GLY A 126 9.91 15.43 -5.79
C GLY A 126 10.76 15.67 -7.02
N GLY A 127 10.54 16.80 -7.70
CA GLY A 127 11.32 17.22 -8.88
C GLY A 127 11.00 16.45 -10.17
N ARG A 128 10.35 15.28 -10.08
CA ARG A 128 9.72 14.54 -11.17
C ARG A 128 8.65 13.60 -10.62
N GLU A 129 7.65 13.30 -11.44
CA GLU A 129 6.66 12.25 -11.18
C GLU A 129 7.24 10.91 -11.64
N SER A 130 7.44 9.96 -10.73
CA SER A 130 8.13 8.70 -11.04
C SER A 130 7.91 7.63 -9.98
N VAL A 131 8.26 6.38 -10.31
CA VAL A 131 8.63 5.39 -9.30
C VAL A 131 10.15 5.27 -9.28
N GLU A 132 10.75 5.51 -8.13
CA GLU A 132 12.18 5.34 -7.84
C GLU A 132 12.46 3.95 -7.29
N VAL A 133 13.57 3.36 -7.69
CA VAL A 133 13.90 1.95 -7.40
C VAL A 133 15.21 1.85 -6.64
N PHE A 134 15.19 1.12 -5.52
CA PHE A 134 16.35 0.91 -4.67
C PHE A 134 16.54 -0.58 -4.37
N ALA A 135 17.78 -1.06 -4.43
CA ALA A 135 18.16 -2.30 -3.77
C ALA A 135 18.31 -2.07 -2.27
N ILE A 136 17.84 -3.02 -1.48
CA ILE A 136 17.93 -3.03 -0.02
C ILE A 136 18.90 -4.11 0.42
N SER A 137 19.90 -3.72 1.22
CA SER A 137 20.74 -4.67 1.96
C SER A 137 20.40 -4.60 3.44
N ALA A 138 19.84 -5.70 3.98
CA ALA A 138 19.31 -5.77 5.33
C ALA A 138 19.39 -7.20 5.94
N GLU A 139 20.42 -7.96 5.56
CA GLU A 139 20.64 -9.35 6.01
C GLU A 139 20.79 -9.44 7.54
N ASN A 140 20.45 -10.60 8.10
CA ASN A 140 20.58 -10.89 9.55
C ASN A 140 19.92 -9.83 10.44
N ASN A 141 18.75 -9.32 10.03
CA ASN A 141 18.00 -8.27 10.72
C ASN A 141 18.79 -6.97 10.96
N ALA A 142 19.81 -6.70 10.13
CA ALA A 142 20.60 -5.48 10.18
C ALA A 142 19.77 -4.25 9.76
N ARG A 143 20.27 -3.07 10.13
CA ARG A 143 19.73 -1.80 9.65
C ARG A 143 19.77 -1.77 8.11
N PRO A 144 18.65 -1.49 7.42
CA PRO A 144 18.64 -1.45 5.97
C PRO A 144 19.52 -0.32 5.43
N THR A 145 20.24 -0.64 4.35
CA THR A 145 20.97 0.34 3.53
C THR A 145 20.40 0.33 2.12
N LEU A 146 20.37 1.50 1.48
CA LEU A 146 19.72 1.71 0.19
C LEU A 146 20.77 1.98 -0.90
N SER A 147 20.60 1.33 -2.05
CA SER A 147 21.35 1.63 -3.28
C SER A 147 20.37 1.90 -4.41
N TRP A 148 20.34 3.13 -4.93
CA TRP A 148 19.47 3.52 -6.03
C TRP A 148 19.87 2.79 -7.31
N GLN A 149 18.89 2.15 -7.97
CA GLN A 149 19.09 1.34 -9.17
C GLN A 149 18.50 1.99 -10.43
N GLY A 150 17.47 2.82 -10.31
CA GLY A 150 16.79 3.33 -11.49
C GLY A 150 15.45 3.95 -11.15
N CYS A 151 14.69 4.22 -12.20
CA CYS A 151 13.40 4.87 -12.10
C CYS A 151 12.53 4.57 -13.31
N VAL A 152 11.23 4.80 -13.16
CA VAL A 152 10.29 4.89 -14.28
C VAL A 152 9.55 6.21 -14.16
N VAL A 153 9.69 7.07 -15.17
CA VAL A 153 9.09 8.41 -15.17
C VAL A 153 7.64 8.31 -15.63
N ALA A 154 6.73 8.93 -14.89
CA ALA A 154 5.31 8.86 -15.18
C ALA A 154 4.97 9.46 -16.56
N PRO A 155 4.00 8.90 -17.29
CA PRO A 155 3.36 9.60 -18.39
C PRO A 155 2.80 10.96 -17.93
N HIS A 156 2.81 11.97 -18.81
CA HIS A 156 2.37 13.34 -18.48
C HIS A 156 0.92 13.44 -17.97
N ASN A 157 0.08 12.45 -18.29
CA ASN A 157 -1.32 12.35 -17.93
C ASN A 157 -1.56 11.36 -16.76
N ALA A 158 -0.52 11.05 -15.98
CA ALA A 158 -0.60 10.18 -14.81
C ALA A 158 -0.01 10.86 -13.58
N TRP A 159 -0.73 10.78 -12.46
CA TRP A 159 -0.24 11.17 -11.15
C TRP A 159 -0.21 9.92 -10.26
N PHE A 160 0.99 9.37 -10.07
CA PHE A 160 1.15 8.09 -9.39
C PHE A 160 0.85 8.19 -7.90
N ASP A 161 0.40 7.08 -7.31
CA ASP A 161 0.00 7.06 -5.91
C ASP A 161 0.68 5.93 -5.15
N ALA A 162 0.44 4.69 -5.59
CA ALA A 162 1.03 3.49 -5.04
C ALA A 162 1.65 2.60 -6.12
N VAL A 163 2.49 1.66 -5.67
CA VAL A 163 3.18 0.70 -6.52
C VAL A 163 3.18 -0.68 -5.88
N ALA A 164 3.07 -1.73 -6.69
CA ALA A 164 3.27 -3.12 -6.30
C ALA A 164 4.31 -3.77 -7.22
N GLY A 165 5.38 -4.30 -6.63
CA GLY A 165 6.42 -5.03 -7.33
C GLY A 165 5.96 -6.42 -7.76
N LEU A 166 6.37 -6.83 -8.96
CA LEU A 166 6.07 -8.12 -9.55
C LEU A 166 7.37 -8.89 -9.87
N SER A 167 7.21 -10.15 -10.28
CA SER A 167 8.31 -10.92 -10.90
C SER A 167 8.89 -10.21 -12.12
N ASP A 168 10.13 -10.57 -12.47
CA ASP A 168 10.83 -10.08 -13.67
C ASP A 168 10.97 -8.56 -13.74
N ASN A 169 11.11 -7.92 -12.57
CA ASN A 169 11.27 -6.47 -12.41
C ASN A 169 10.08 -5.64 -12.91
N GLN A 170 8.90 -6.26 -13.02
CA GLN A 170 7.68 -5.57 -13.45
C GLN A 170 6.99 -4.90 -12.26
N MET A 171 6.07 -4.00 -12.55
CA MET A 171 5.31 -3.26 -11.53
C MET A 171 3.85 -3.09 -11.96
N ILE A 172 2.94 -3.04 -10.98
CA ILE A 172 1.64 -2.37 -11.12
C ILE A 172 1.72 -1.05 -10.38
N ILE A 173 1.28 0.03 -11.01
CA ILE A 173 1.33 1.38 -10.46
C ILE A 173 -0.06 1.98 -10.58
N SER A 174 -0.59 2.54 -9.51
CA SER A 174 -1.83 3.30 -9.56
C SER A 174 -1.56 4.74 -9.95
N SER A 175 -2.46 5.29 -10.76
CA SER A 175 -2.53 6.71 -11.07
C SER A 175 -3.82 7.24 -10.47
N LEU A 176 -3.73 8.00 -9.37
CA LEU A 176 -4.89 8.51 -8.64
C LEU A 176 -5.79 9.34 -9.56
N TRP A 177 -5.18 10.10 -10.47
CA TRP A 177 -5.89 10.88 -11.46
C TRP A 177 -5.00 11.24 -12.65
N ASP A 178 -5.63 11.85 -13.66
CA ASP A 178 -4.95 12.59 -14.72
C ASP A 178 -4.78 14.05 -14.27
N PRO A 179 -3.54 14.56 -14.10
CA PRO A 179 -3.32 15.95 -13.69
C PRO A 179 -3.68 16.97 -14.77
N THR A 180 -3.89 16.53 -16.02
CA THR A 180 -4.29 17.38 -17.15
C THR A 180 -5.81 17.51 -17.30
N ASP A 181 -6.59 16.68 -16.59
CA ASP A 181 -8.05 16.71 -16.63
C ASP A 181 -8.62 17.88 -15.81
N ALA A 182 -9.11 18.91 -16.50
CA ALA A 182 -9.75 20.07 -15.87
C ALA A 182 -11.03 19.73 -15.07
N GLN A 183 -11.62 18.55 -15.28
CA GLN A 183 -12.80 18.05 -14.56
C GLN A 183 -12.45 17.07 -13.44
N ARG A 184 -11.16 16.91 -13.10
CA ARG A 184 -10.67 15.98 -12.08
C ARG A 184 -11.44 16.06 -10.77
N ASN A 185 -11.43 17.22 -10.10
CA ASN A 185 -12.04 17.36 -8.76
C ASN A 185 -13.57 17.08 -8.79
N PRO A 186 -14.37 17.68 -9.71
CA PRO A 186 -15.78 17.34 -9.83
C PRO A 186 -16.06 15.86 -10.09
N LYS A 187 -15.23 15.19 -10.89
CA LYS A 187 -15.39 13.75 -11.17
C LYS A 187 -15.06 12.89 -9.94
N LEU A 188 -13.97 13.18 -9.23
CA LEU A 188 -13.62 12.49 -7.98
C LEU A 188 -14.74 12.64 -6.95
N ASN A 189 -15.24 13.85 -6.73
CA ASN A 189 -16.36 14.11 -5.82
C ASN A 189 -17.64 13.36 -6.20
N ALA A 190 -17.87 13.14 -7.49
CA ALA A 190 -19.01 12.39 -8.00
C ALA A 190 -18.77 10.87 -8.12
N GLY A 191 -17.59 10.36 -7.71
CA GLY A 191 -17.20 8.96 -7.89
C GLY A 191 -17.16 8.52 -9.36
N LYS A 192 -16.98 9.45 -10.29
CA LYS A 192 -16.89 9.19 -11.74
C LYS A 192 -15.49 8.71 -12.12
N PRO A 193 -15.32 7.96 -13.22
CA PRO A 193 -14.01 7.45 -13.63
C PRO A 193 -12.94 8.55 -13.75
N VAL A 194 -11.86 8.38 -12.99
CA VAL A 194 -10.69 9.25 -12.91
C VAL A 194 -9.49 8.42 -12.48
N GLY A 195 -8.39 8.53 -13.23
CA GLY A 195 -7.19 7.74 -12.99
C GLY A 195 -7.27 6.35 -13.60
N GLY A 196 -6.45 5.44 -13.10
CA GLY A 196 -6.37 4.06 -13.57
C GLY A 196 -5.15 3.35 -13.02
N LEU A 197 -4.88 2.14 -13.53
CA LEU A 197 -3.64 1.43 -13.22
C LEU A 197 -2.80 1.27 -14.48
N TYR A 198 -1.48 1.28 -14.30
CA TYR A 198 -0.52 0.92 -15.33
C TYR A 198 0.28 -0.32 -14.89
N ARG A 199 0.52 -1.23 -15.82
CA ARG A 199 1.60 -2.21 -15.71
C ARG A 199 2.83 -1.63 -16.39
N TRP A 200 3.97 -1.69 -15.73
CA TRP A 200 5.25 -1.38 -16.35
C TRP A 200 6.13 -2.62 -16.42
N SER A 201 6.82 -2.81 -17.55
CA SER A 201 7.89 -3.79 -17.70
C SER A 201 9.10 -3.17 -18.40
N PRO A 202 10.32 -3.72 -18.18
CA PRO A 202 11.51 -3.28 -18.91
C PRO A 202 11.38 -3.39 -20.43
N GLN A 203 10.54 -4.31 -20.94
CA GLN A 203 10.41 -4.61 -22.36
C GLN A 203 9.32 -3.77 -23.05
N GLU A 204 8.20 -3.50 -22.38
CA GLU A 204 7.01 -2.90 -23.00
C GLU A 204 6.72 -1.48 -22.51
N GLY A 205 7.46 -1.01 -21.49
CA GLY A 205 7.15 0.25 -20.82
C GLY A 205 5.77 0.20 -20.16
N PHE A 206 5.08 1.35 -20.12
CA PHE A 206 3.76 1.46 -19.51
C PHE A 206 2.66 0.93 -20.43
N GLN A 207 1.83 0.04 -19.89
CA GLN A 207 0.60 -0.45 -20.50
C GLN A 207 -0.56 -0.26 -19.51
N PRO A 208 -1.73 0.26 -19.94
CA PRO A 208 -2.88 0.36 -19.06
C PRO A 208 -3.36 -1.04 -18.63
N VAL A 209 -3.73 -1.19 -17.36
CA VAL A 209 -4.32 -2.44 -16.87
C VAL A 209 -5.81 -2.45 -17.21
N LYS A 210 -6.21 -3.38 -18.07
CA LYS A 210 -7.63 -3.57 -18.42
C LYS A 210 -8.48 -3.84 -17.18
N GLY A 211 -9.68 -3.26 -17.14
CA GLY A 211 -10.62 -3.36 -16.02
C GLY A 211 -10.45 -2.25 -14.99
N SER A 212 -9.43 -1.39 -15.14
CA SER A 212 -9.20 -0.23 -14.28
C SER A 212 -9.86 1.06 -14.78
N GLU A 213 -10.41 1.06 -16.00
CA GLU A 213 -10.89 2.26 -16.70
C GLU A 213 -12.13 2.90 -16.06
N SER A 214 -12.89 2.12 -15.30
CA SER A 214 -14.07 2.61 -14.58
C SER A 214 -13.76 3.10 -13.17
N LEU A 215 -12.50 3.01 -12.72
CA LEU A 215 -12.14 3.37 -11.34
C LEU A 215 -12.12 4.89 -11.15
N SER A 216 -12.49 5.34 -9.96
CA SER A 216 -12.33 6.71 -9.49
C SER A 216 -11.31 6.77 -8.35
N GLY A 217 -10.20 7.46 -8.58
CA GLY A 217 -9.17 7.64 -7.57
C GLY A 217 -8.54 6.31 -7.12
N PRO A 218 -7.99 5.46 -8.01
CA PRO A 218 -7.24 4.30 -7.55
C PRO A 218 -5.98 4.76 -6.81
N ASN A 219 -5.88 4.38 -5.54
CA ASN A 219 -4.84 4.79 -4.59
C ASN A 219 -3.97 3.56 -4.27
N GLY A 220 -4.01 3.02 -3.05
CA GLY A 220 -3.25 1.83 -2.64
C GLY A 220 -3.45 0.62 -3.56
N VAL A 221 -2.35 -0.07 -3.89
CA VAL A 221 -2.34 -1.23 -4.79
C VAL A 221 -1.51 -2.39 -4.23
N LEU A 222 -2.04 -3.62 -4.36
CA LEU A 222 -1.34 -4.88 -4.12
C LEU A 222 -1.54 -5.80 -5.32
N ALA A 223 -0.60 -6.69 -5.58
CA ALA A 223 -0.71 -7.66 -6.67
C ALA A 223 -0.13 -9.02 -6.30
N THR A 224 -0.59 -10.07 -7.00
CA THR A 224 0.15 -11.34 -7.03
C THR A 224 1.45 -11.16 -7.79
N ARG A 225 2.46 -12.01 -7.53
CA ARG A 225 3.78 -11.94 -8.19
C ARG A 225 3.72 -11.90 -9.72
N ASP A 226 2.76 -12.60 -10.32
CA ASP A 226 2.53 -12.63 -11.77
C ASP A 226 1.67 -11.46 -12.29
N GLY A 227 1.10 -10.65 -11.39
CA GLY A 227 0.17 -9.57 -11.69
C GLY A 227 -1.19 -10.03 -12.22
N LYS A 228 -1.53 -11.32 -12.05
CA LYS A 228 -2.82 -11.90 -12.50
C LYS A 228 -4.00 -11.51 -11.63
N ARG A 229 -3.75 -11.09 -10.39
CA ARG A 229 -4.74 -10.47 -9.50
C ARG A 229 -4.15 -9.21 -8.91
N VAL A 230 -4.94 -8.15 -8.94
CA VAL A 230 -4.58 -6.84 -8.40
C VAL A 230 -5.70 -6.40 -7.46
N TRP A 231 -5.35 -5.98 -6.25
CA TRP A 231 -6.25 -5.38 -5.28
C TRP A 231 -5.98 -3.87 -5.21
N ILE A 232 -7.04 -3.08 -5.17
CA ILE A 232 -6.98 -1.62 -5.29
C ILE A 232 -7.90 -1.00 -4.24
N ALA A 233 -7.43 0.05 -3.60
CA ALA A 233 -8.27 1.00 -2.90
C ALA A 233 -8.77 2.05 -3.90
N ALA A 234 -10.04 1.97 -4.30
CA ALA A 234 -10.69 3.01 -5.10
C ALA A 234 -11.16 4.11 -4.16
N TRP A 235 -10.25 5.04 -3.87
CA TRP A 235 -10.36 6.05 -2.82
C TRP A 235 -11.61 6.90 -2.99
N ALA A 236 -11.83 7.48 -4.18
CA ALA A 236 -12.98 8.35 -4.42
C ALA A 236 -14.32 7.59 -4.49
N GLU A 237 -14.30 6.30 -4.83
CA GLU A 237 -15.50 5.47 -4.88
C GLU A 237 -15.93 4.89 -3.53
N LYS A 238 -15.10 5.03 -2.49
CA LYS A 238 -15.27 4.31 -1.22
C LYS A 238 -15.41 2.80 -1.45
N ALA A 239 -14.48 2.22 -2.20
CA ALA A 239 -14.54 0.79 -2.52
C ALA A 239 -13.18 0.11 -2.53
N LEU A 240 -13.16 -1.15 -2.09
CA LEU A 240 -12.04 -2.08 -2.31
C LEU A 240 -12.33 -2.92 -3.55
N VAL A 241 -11.40 -2.97 -4.48
CA VAL A 241 -11.56 -3.61 -5.78
C VAL A 241 -10.53 -4.73 -5.94
N ARG A 242 -10.92 -5.83 -6.57
CA ARG A 242 -9.99 -6.81 -7.15
C ARG A 242 -10.22 -6.93 -8.64
N ILE A 243 -9.16 -6.83 -9.42
CA ILE A 243 -9.15 -7.10 -10.85
C ILE A 243 -8.40 -8.42 -11.06
N ASP A 244 -9.09 -9.42 -11.59
CA ASP A 244 -8.46 -10.61 -12.14
C ASP A 244 -8.12 -10.32 -13.61
N THR A 245 -6.84 -10.10 -13.91
CA THR A 245 -6.33 -9.60 -15.21
C THR A 245 -6.14 -10.70 -16.26
N ASN A 246 -6.58 -11.93 -15.96
CA ASN A 246 -6.43 -13.08 -16.85
C ASN A 246 -7.34 -13.00 -18.08
N GLY A 247 -6.76 -13.15 -19.27
CA GLY A 247 -7.49 -13.24 -20.53
C GLY A 247 -7.85 -11.88 -21.13
N SER A 248 -8.70 -11.89 -22.16
CA SER A 248 -9.09 -10.68 -22.89
C SER A 248 -10.13 -9.82 -22.16
N ALA A 249 -10.87 -10.41 -21.22
CA ALA A 249 -11.92 -9.75 -20.45
C ALA A 249 -11.63 -9.89 -18.94
N PRO A 250 -11.13 -8.84 -18.28
CA PRO A 250 -10.82 -8.87 -16.85
C PRO A 250 -12.09 -8.97 -16.02
N ARG A 251 -12.02 -9.67 -14.87
CA ARG A 251 -13.13 -9.71 -13.90
C ARG A 251 -12.87 -8.71 -12.80
N VAL A 252 -13.85 -7.84 -12.54
CA VAL A 252 -13.78 -6.81 -11.52
C VAL A 252 -14.72 -7.16 -10.39
N HIS A 253 -14.18 -7.33 -9.19
CA HIS A 253 -14.91 -7.54 -7.95
C HIS A 253 -14.82 -6.28 -7.11
N LYS A 254 -15.96 -5.77 -6.63
CA LYS A 254 -16.02 -4.52 -5.88
C LYS A 254 -16.75 -4.76 -4.56
N THR A 255 -16.16 -4.26 -3.47
CA THR A 255 -16.75 -4.24 -2.14
C THR A 255 -16.83 -2.79 -1.68
N ALA A 256 -18.04 -2.28 -1.47
CA ALA A 256 -18.24 -0.94 -0.93
C ALA A 256 -17.82 -0.88 0.53
N VAL A 257 -17.25 0.26 0.92
CA VAL A 257 -16.90 0.63 2.30
C VAL A 257 -17.47 2.02 2.61
N ASP A 258 -17.52 2.41 3.88
CA ASP A 258 -18.11 3.70 4.32
C ASP A 258 -17.08 4.83 4.52
N TYR A 259 -15.81 4.55 4.26
CA TYR A 259 -14.67 5.46 4.33
C TYR A 259 -13.97 5.58 2.96
N HIS A 260 -13.02 6.50 2.82
CA HIS A 260 -12.16 6.57 1.65
C HIS A 260 -10.96 5.63 1.85
N PRO A 261 -10.93 4.43 1.23
CA PRO A 261 -9.81 3.51 1.39
C PRO A 261 -8.60 4.06 0.66
N ASP A 262 -7.43 3.82 1.22
CA ASP A 262 -6.17 4.45 0.87
C ASP A 262 -5.11 3.32 0.80
N ASN A 263 -4.07 3.31 1.63
CA ASN A 263 -3.05 2.26 1.58
C ASN A 263 -3.54 0.85 1.96
N LEU A 264 -3.01 -0.14 1.22
CA LEU A 264 -3.28 -1.57 1.37
C LEU A 264 -2.02 -2.35 1.73
N ARG A 265 -2.10 -3.26 2.70
CA ARG A 265 -0.96 -4.09 3.12
C ARG A 265 -1.34 -5.53 3.39
N TRP A 266 -0.50 -6.47 2.94
CA TRP A 266 -0.66 -7.88 3.31
C TRP A 266 -0.44 -8.07 4.81
N SER A 267 -1.24 -8.92 5.43
CA SER A 267 -0.89 -9.50 6.74
C SER A 267 0.42 -10.30 6.60
N PRO A 268 1.22 -10.45 7.67
CA PRO A 268 2.48 -11.19 7.62
C PRO A 268 2.35 -12.65 7.14
N ASP A 269 1.20 -13.28 7.34
CA ASP A 269 0.92 -14.65 6.87
C ASP A 269 0.39 -14.70 5.42
N GLY A 270 0.22 -13.55 4.76
CA GLY A 270 -0.27 -13.42 3.39
C GLY A 270 -1.74 -13.83 3.19
N ARG A 271 -2.52 -14.00 4.26
CA ARG A 271 -3.90 -14.50 4.19
C ARG A 271 -4.95 -13.41 4.11
N GLN A 272 -4.60 -12.20 4.53
CA GLN A 272 -5.52 -11.07 4.63
C GLN A 272 -4.85 -9.80 4.09
N ILE A 273 -5.67 -8.83 3.71
CA ILE A 273 -5.23 -7.48 3.37
C ILE A 273 -5.76 -6.53 4.43
N ILE A 274 -4.89 -5.71 5.02
CA ILE A 274 -5.24 -4.59 5.88
C ILE A 274 -5.45 -3.39 4.96
N ALA A 275 -6.64 -2.81 5.00
CA ALA A 275 -7.00 -1.61 4.27
C ALA A 275 -7.17 -0.46 5.27
N GLY A 276 -6.42 0.62 5.07
CA GLY A 276 -6.59 1.85 5.85
C GLY A 276 -7.23 2.95 5.02
N GLY A 277 -7.56 4.07 5.69
CA GLY A 277 -8.06 5.26 5.03
C GLY A 277 -8.81 6.20 5.96
N GLN A 278 -9.56 7.13 5.38
CA GLN A 278 -10.16 8.25 6.11
C GLN A 278 -11.69 8.21 6.12
N ALA A 279 -12.27 8.33 7.32
CA ALA A 279 -13.71 8.39 7.53
C ALA A 279 -14.22 9.83 7.52
N THR A 280 -14.19 10.47 6.35
CA THR A 280 -14.68 11.84 6.14
C THR A 280 -15.22 12.02 4.70
N SER A 281 -15.46 13.25 4.25
CA SER A 281 -15.79 13.59 2.86
C SER A 281 -14.53 14.00 2.06
N LEU A 282 -14.59 13.82 0.74
CA LEU A 282 -13.55 14.31 -0.18
C LEU A 282 -13.33 15.82 -0.07
N ASP A 283 -14.40 16.61 0.09
CA ASP A 283 -14.28 18.07 0.28
C ASP A 283 -13.45 18.41 1.53
N THR A 284 -13.64 17.68 2.63
CA THR A 284 -12.82 17.86 3.85
C THR A 284 -11.38 17.41 3.63
N LEU A 285 -11.14 16.34 2.87
CA LEU A 285 -9.78 15.88 2.53
C LEU A 285 -9.06 16.91 1.66
N PHE A 286 -9.69 17.37 0.57
CA PHE A 286 -9.12 18.39 -0.31
C PHE A 286 -8.87 19.70 0.43
N ALA A 287 -9.83 20.19 1.22
CA ALA A 287 -9.64 21.38 2.04
C ALA A 287 -8.43 21.24 2.96
N CYS A 288 -8.23 20.07 3.58
CA CYS A 288 -7.03 19.87 4.39
C CYS A 288 -5.76 19.81 3.55
N LEU A 289 -5.75 19.10 2.42
CA LEU A 289 -4.57 18.97 1.56
C LEU A 289 -4.08 20.34 1.07
N GLU A 290 -5.01 21.23 0.74
CA GLU A 290 -4.75 22.59 0.25
C GLU A 290 -4.41 23.60 1.37
N ASP A 291 -4.75 23.30 2.63
CA ASP A 291 -4.41 24.15 3.77
C ASP A 291 -2.89 24.16 4.03
N SER A 292 -2.34 25.26 4.53
CA SER A 292 -0.92 25.36 4.91
C SER A 292 -0.58 24.73 6.27
N ALA A 293 -1.60 24.40 7.08
CA ALA A 293 -1.46 23.80 8.39
C ALA A 293 -0.69 22.47 8.30
N PRO A 294 0.18 22.12 9.27
CA PRO A 294 1.00 20.92 9.18
C PRO A 294 0.24 19.62 9.46
N VAL A 295 -1.02 19.70 9.90
CA VAL A 295 -1.84 18.53 10.30
C VAL A 295 -3.28 18.69 9.82
N CYS A 296 -3.98 17.58 9.62
CA CYS A 296 -5.43 17.55 9.36
C CYS A 296 -6.25 17.27 10.62
N PRO A 297 -6.67 18.29 11.39
CA PRO A 297 -7.42 18.04 12.62
C PRO A 297 -8.79 17.42 12.33
N GLY A 298 -9.19 16.45 13.15
CA GLY A 298 -10.56 15.91 13.14
C GLY A 298 -10.87 14.90 12.03
N ILE A 299 -9.89 14.53 11.20
CA ILE A 299 -10.04 13.45 10.23
C ILE A 299 -9.69 12.13 10.91
N ASN A 300 -10.71 11.31 11.19
CA ASN A 300 -10.52 10.00 11.79
C ASN A 300 -10.08 8.96 10.74
N GLN A 301 -9.12 8.14 11.13
CA GLN A 301 -8.70 6.94 10.41
C GLN A 301 -9.69 5.79 10.59
N ARG A 302 -9.74 4.89 9.61
CA ARG A 302 -10.50 3.64 9.61
C ARG A 302 -9.59 2.52 9.12
N LEU A 303 -9.64 1.34 9.76
CA LEU A 303 -8.98 0.14 9.25
C LEU A 303 -9.98 -1.00 9.12
N ASP A 304 -9.90 -1.73 8.02
CA ASP A 304 -10.61 -3.00 7.81
C ASP A 304 -9.61 -4.11 7.45
N VAL A 305 -9.98 -5.35 7.75
CA VAL A 305 -9.34 -6.55 7.19
C VAL A 305 -10.19 -7.10 6.05
N LEU A 306 -9.58 -7.35 4.91
CA LEU A 306 -10.17 -7.91 3.71
C LEU A 306 -9.70 -9.35 3.50
N ASN A 307 -10.63 -10.27 3.25
CA ASN A 307 -10.32 -11.59 2.70
C ASN A 307 -10.07 -11.45 1.18
N PRO A 308 -8.84 -11.70 0.68
CA PRO A 308 -8.47 -11.43 -0.72
C PRO A 308 -9.20 -12.34 -1.73
N ALA A 309 -9.68 -13.51 -1.29
CA ALA A 309 -10.37 -14.46 -2.15
C ALA A 309 -11.86 -14.13 -2.28
N THR A 310 -12.53 -13.82 -1.17
CA THR A 310 -13.98 -13.57 -1.13
C THR A 310 -14.35 -12.09 -1.24
N MET A 311 -13.38 -11.19 -1.10
CA MET A 311 -13.56 -9.74 -1.02
C MET A 311 -14.43 -9.27 0.17
N LYS A 312 -14.64 -10.13 1.18
CA LYS A 312 -15.36 -9.78 2.39
C LYS A 312 -14.46 -8.96 3.32
N THR A 313 -14.96 -7.83 3.80
CA THR A 313 -14.30 -6.98 4.81
C THR A 313 -14.80 -7.28 6.22
N THR A 314 -13.99 -6.94 7.21
CA THR A 314 -14.34 -6.93 8.63
C THR A 314 -13.66 -5.73 9.28
N PRO A 315 -14.38 -4.91 10.08
CA PRO A 315 -13.78 -3.77 10.76
C PRO A 315 -12.63 -4.21 11.67
N LEU A 316 -11.48 -3.55 11.54
CA LEU A 316 -10.32 -3.74 12.43
C LEU A 316 -10.18 -2.58 13.41
N LEU A 317 -10.38 -1.35 12.96
CA LEU A 317 -10.35 -0.16 13.80
C LEU A 317 -11.50 0.74 13.36
N SER A 318 -12.39 1.09 14.28
CA SER A 318 -13.49 2.03 14.02
C SER A 318 -12.99 3.44 13.75
N ALA A 319 -13.84 4.27 13.14
CA ALA A 319 -13.58 5.67 12.85
C ALA A 319 -13.58 6.57 14.10
N THR A 320 -12.65 6.33 15.02
CA THR A 320 -12.53 7.03 16.31
C THR A 320 -11.26 7.86 16.38
N PRO A 321 -11.28 9.02 17.05
CA PRO A 321 -10.08 9.84 17.23
C PRO A 321 -8.96 9.06 17.92
N ILE A 322 -7.72 9.22 17.44
CA ILE A 322 -6.51 8.83 18.17
C ILE A 322 -5.83 10.13 18.63
N GLN A 323 -5.65 10.30 19.93
CA GLN A 323 -5.04 11.53 20.44
C GLN A 323 -3.59 11.65 19.95
N GLY A 324 -3.33 12.65 19.10
CA GLY A 324 -1.99 12.91 18.54
C GLY A 324 -1.75 12.33 17.14
N MET A 325 -2.74 11.68 16.53
CA MET A 325 -2.72 11.28 15.12
C MET A 325 -4.09 11.55 14.47
N ASN A 326 -4.08 11.92 13.20
CA ASN A 326 -5.25 12.17 12.37
C ASN A 326 -4.92 11.75 10.93
N ALA A 327 -5.94 11.71 10.06
CA ALA A 327 -5.78 11.53 8.63
C ALA A 327 -4.97 10.27 8.27
N GLY A 328 -5.27 9.16 8.94
CA GLY A 328 -4.58 7.91 8.72
C GLY A 328 -4.84 7.35 7.32
N THR A 329 -3.84 6.73 6.73
CA THR A 329 -3.84 6.24 5.33
C THR A 329 -3.73 4.73 5.28
N GLY A 330 -2.96 4.11 6.18
CA GLY A 330 -2.72 2.66 6.16
C GLY A 330 -2.28 2.11 7.50
N ALA A 331 -2.08 0.79 7.54
CA ALA A 331 -1.36 0.14 8.62
C ALA A 331 -0.61 -1.12 8.16
N ILE A 332 0.50 -1.43 8.83
CA ILE A 332 1.13 -2.76 8.77
C ILE A 332 1.05 -3.44 10.14
N LEU A 333 1.01 -4.77 10.15
CA LEU A 333 1.18 -5.57 11.37
C LEU A 333 2.64 -6.03 11.48
N ALA A 334 3.37 -5.52 12.47
CA ALA A 334 4.76 -5.87 12.73
C ALA A 334 4.98 -6.13 14.22
N ASN A 335 5.60 -7.25 14.56
CA ASN A 335 5.88 -7.67 15.94
C ASN A 335 4.63 -7.65 16.87
N GLY A 336 3.48 -8.08 16.34
CA GLY A 336 2.22 -8.11 17.11
C GLY A 336 1.56 -6.75 17.32
N GLU A 337 2.00 -5.71 16.61
CA GLU A 337 1.46 -4.36 16.73
C GLU A 337 1.09 -3.79 15.36
N TYR A 338 0.02 -3.01 15.32
CA TYR A 338 -0.39 -2.27 14.13
C TYR A 338 0.27 -0.90 14.13
N TRP A 339 1.08 -0.65 13.11
CA TRP A 339 1.75 0.63 12.86
C TRP A 339 0.96 1.40 11.83
N LEU A 340 0.35 2.51 12.22
CA LEU A 340 -0.56 3.31 11.41
C LEU A 340 0.17 4.50 10.80
N SER A 341 -0.06 4.74 9.50
CA SER A 341 0.50 5.85 8.73
C SER A 341 -0.54 6.95 8.47
N SER A 342 -0.12 8.15 8.04
CA SER A 342 -0.97 9.31 7.72
C SER A 342 -0.35 10.26 6.69
N PHE A 343 -1.15 10.89 5.84
CA PHE A 343 -0.64 11.73 4.75
C PHE A 343 -0.20 13.14 5.19
N LYS A 344 -0.74 13.67 6.30
CA LYS A 344 -0.44 15.03 6.78
C LYS A 344 -0.46 15.12 8.30
N ASN A 345 0.68 14.83 8.91
CA ASN A 345 0.86 14.70 10.35
C ASN A 345 2.34 14.82 10.76
N ASN A 346 2.61 14.93 12.07
CA ASN A 346 3.97 14.91 12.64
C ASN A 346 4.25 13.67 13.49
N ALA A 347 3.41 12.63 13.35
CA ALA A 347 3.51 11.40 14.10
C ALA A 347 2.90 10.20 13.35
N ILE A 348 3.27 9.01 13.78
CA ILE A 348 2.56 7.75 13.52
C ILE A 348 2.02 7.18 14.83
N ALA A 349 1.06 6.25 14.74
CA ALA A 349 0.55 5.54 15.92
C ALA A 349 0.91 4.06 15.86
N VAL A 350 1.09 3.46 17.04
CA VAL A 350 1.23 2.02 17.22
C VAL A 350 0.14 1.54 18.17
N ILE A 351 -0.64 0.55 17.75
CA ILE A 351 -1.70 -0.05 18.55
C ILE A 351 -1.36 -1.54 18.74
N PRO A 352 -1.25 -2.03 19.99
CA PRO A 352 -1.10 -3.46 20.25
C PRO A 352 -2.28 -4.24 19.66
N ARG A 353 -2.01 -5.44 19.14
CA ARG A 353 -3.05 -6.35 18.62
C ARG A 353 -4.08 -6.73 19.68
#